data_AF-C4LIA5-F1
#
_entry.id   AF-C4LIA5-F1
#
_cell.length_a   1.000
_cell.length_b   1.000
_cell.length_c   1.000
_cell.angle_alpha   90.00
_cell.angle_beta   90.00
_cell.angle_gamma   90.00
#
_symmetry.space_group_name_H-M   'P 1'
#
loop_
_entity.id
_entity.type
_entity.pdbx_description
1 polymer ?
#
loop_
_entity_poly.entity_id
_entity_poly.type
_entity_poly.pdbx_seq_one_letter_code
_entity_poly.pdbx_strand_id
1 'polypeptide(L)'
;MNLMAAAEMVERFPDIDTLLFESGGDNLTLTFSPALVETYVFILDTAEGDKMPRKRGPGVTESDLLIINKTDIAPYVRCDLDKMVADAKEVRGGLPVLPTNALTGDGLSELAEFVETQRNAHQG
;
A
#
# COMPACT_ATOMS: atom_id res chain seq x y z
N MET A 1 -6.03 -17.31 13.00
CA MET A 1 -4.58 -17.16 13.24
C MET A 1 -4.20 -15.68 13.37
N ASN A 2 -4.36 -14.84 12.34
CA ASN A 2 -3.92 -13.43 12.40
C ASN A 2 -4.62 -12.61 13.50
N LEU A 3 -5.94 -12.76 13.69
CA LEU A 3 -6.67 -12.10 14.78
C LEU A 3 -6.18 -12.50 16.18
N MET A 4 -5.72 -13.74 16.34
CA MET A 4 -5.22 -14.22 17.63
C MET A 4 -3.83 -13.65 17.90
N ALA A 5 -2.96 -13.61 16.88
CA ALA A 5 -1.68 -12.93 16.97
C ALA A 5 -1.84 -11.42 17.24
N ALA A 6 -2.86 -10.79 16.66
CA ALA A 6 -3.21 -9.40 16.93
C ALA A 6 -3.60 -9.20 18.40
N ALA A 7 -4.48 -10.05 18.92
CA ALA A 7 -4.90 -10.01 20.32
C ALA A 7 -3.70 -10.19 21.29
N GLU A 8 -2.81 -11.14 20.99
CA GLU A 8 -1.57 -11.35 21.76
C GLU A 8 -0.65 -10.12 21.72
N MET A 9 -0.53 -9.44 20.57
CA MET A 9 0.28 -8.22 20.46
C MET A 9 -0.30 -7.07 21.27
N VAL A 10 -1.61 -6.88 21.21
CA VAL A 10 -2.31 -5.83 21.99
C VAL A 10 -2.21 -6.11 23.50
N GLU A 11 -2.34 -7.37 23.92
CA GLU A 11 -2.14 -7.74 25.33
C GLU A 11 -0.70 -7.48 25.79
N ARG A 12 0.28 -7.79 24.94
CA ARG A 12 1.70 -7.60 25.24
C ARG A 12 2.12 -6.14 25.24
N PHE A 13 1.50 -5.31 24.41
CA PHE A 13 1.84 -3.90 24.24
C PHE A 13 0.59 -3.03 24.33
N PRO A 14 0.07 -2.79 25.55
CA PRO A 14 -1.22 -2.11 25.75
C PRO A 14 -1.22 -0.63 25.34
N ASP A 15 -0.05 -0.01 25.18
CA ASP A 15 0.10 1.41 24.86
C ASP A 15 0.24 1.68 23.33
N ILE A 16 0.14 0.65 22.48
CA ILE A 16 0.21 0.85 21.02
C ILE A 16 -1.09 1.46 20.51
N ASP A 17 -0.97 2.37 19.56
CA ASP A 17 -2.13 2.96 18.86
C ASP A 17 -2.37 2.35 17.47
N THR A 18 -1.40 1.59 16.96
CA THR A 18 -1.41 1.04 15.60
C THR A 18 -0.73 -0.32 15.57
N LEU A 19 -1.31 -1.29 14.84
CA LEU A 19 -0.69 -2.58 14.53
C LEU A 19 -0.57 -2.72 13.01
N LEU A 20 0.64 -3.02 12.52
CA LEU A 20 0.91 -3.22 11.09
C LEU A 20 0.94 -4.70 10.75
N PHE A 21 0.17 -5.09 9.73
CA PHE A 21 0.21 -6.43 9.14
C PHE A 21 0.92 -6.39 7.81
N GLU A 22 2.07 -7.06 7.73
CA GLU A 22 2.73 -7.32 6.45
C GLU A 22 2.22 -8.64 5.87
N SER A 23 1.82 -8.61 4.61
CA SER A 23 1.50 -9.85 3.91
C SER A 23 2.78 -10.59 3.53
N GLY A 24 2.73 -11.91 3.34
CA GLY A 24 3.93 -12.70 2.98
C GLY A 24 4.52 -12.41 1.59
N GLY A 25 3.94 -11.46 0.84
CA GLY A 25 4.23 -11.23 -0.57
C GLY A 25 3.60 -12.30 -1.45
N ASP A 26 2.68 -11.91 -2.32
CA ASP A 26 2.07 -12.80 -3.32
C ASP A 26 1.68 -11.96 -4.55
N ASN A 27 0.79 -12.49 -5.38
CA ASN A 27 0.30 -11.87 -6.58
C ASN A 27 -0.78 -10.81 -6.31
N LEU A 28 -1.26 -10.19 -7.38
CA LEU A 28 -2.21 -9.07 -7.35
C LEU A 28 -3.59 -9.40 -6.75
N THR A 29 -3.91 -10.67 -6.51
CA THR A 29 -5.17 -11.10 -5.89
C THR A 29 -5.16 -11.09 -4.37
N LEU A 30 -3.99 -10.84 -3.75
CA LEU A 30 -3.89 -10.82 -2.31
C LEU A 30 -4.64 -9.59 -1.75
N THR A 31 -5.43 -9.83 -0.71
CA THR A 31 -6.18 -8.80 0.01
C THR A 31 -6.17 -9.11 1.49
N PHE A 32 -6.56 -8.11 2.29
CA PHE A 32 -6.87 -8.33 3.70
C PHE A 32 -8.39 -8.38 3.89
N SER A 33 -8.82 -9.19 4.87
CA SER A 33 -10.22 -9.16 5.30
C SER A 33 -10.49 -7.84 6.02
N PRO A 34 -11.63 -7.16 5.75
CA PRO A 34 -12.06 -6.00 6.53
C PRO A 34 -12.28 -6.30 8.02
N ALA A 35 -12.39 -7.58 8.40
CA ALA A 35 -12.44 -7.98 9.79
C ALA A 35 -11.06 -8.02 10.47
N LEU A 36 -9.97 -7.89 9.72
CA LEU A 36 -8.59 -7.95 10.21
C LEU A 36 -7.89 -6.58 10.18
N VAL A 37 -8.17 -5.76 9.17
CA VAL A 37 -7.55 -4.44 9.01
C VAL A 37 -8.59 -3.38 8.68
N GLU A 38 -8.42 -2.19 9.25
CA GLU A 38 -9.23 -1.01 8.94
C GLU A 38 -8.73 -0.25 7.72
N THR A 39 -7.42 -0.36 7.43
CA THR A 39 -6.77 0.30 6.30
C THR A 39 -5.91 -0.70 5.55
N TYR A 40 -6.05 -0.72 4.22
CA TYR A 40 -5.29 -1.56 3.31
C TYR A 40 -4.41 -0.71 2.39
N VAL A 41 -3.09 -0.85 2.55
CA VAL A 41 -2.09 -0.29 1.63
C VAL A 41 -1.54 -1.41 0.75
N PHE A 42 -1.55 -1.20 -0.57
CA PHE A 42 -0.94 -2.13 -1.52
C PHE A 42 0.28 -1.51 -2.18
N ILE A 43 1.34 -2.29 -2.36
CA ILE A 43 2.62 -1.80 -2.86
C ILE A 43 2.99 -2.56 -4.14
N LEU A 44 3.10 -1.82 -5.24
CA LEU A 44 3.79 -2.25 -6.46
C LEU A 44 5.20 -1.65 -6.46
N ASP A 45 6.08 -2.19 -7.31
CA ASP A 45 7.32 -1.51 -7.65
C ASP A 45 7.58 -1.45 -9.16
N THR A 46 8.43 -0.52 -9.57
CA THR A 46 8.66 -0.25 -11.01
C THR A 46 9.32 -1.42 -11.75
N ALA A 47 10.00 -2.35 -11.07
CA ALA A 47 10.62 -3.53 -11.71
C ALA A 47 9.59 -4.56 -12.17
N GLU A 48 8.38 -4.53 -11.62
CA GLU A 48 7.27 -5.39 -12.06
C GLU A 48 6.71 -4.96 -13.44
N GLY A 49 7.00 -3.72 -13.84
CA GLY A 49 6.69 -3.14 -15.15
C GLY A 49 5.44 -2.24 -15.18
N ASP A 50 5.47 -1.25 -16.06
CA ASP A 50 4.46 -0.18 -16.20
C ASP A 50 3.02 -0.69 -16.44
N LYS A 51 2.86 -1.91 -16.97
CA LYS A 51 1.57 -2.54 -17.26
C LYS A 51 0.86 -3.11 -16.04
N MET A 52 1.50 -3.19 -14.88
CA MET A 52 0.96 -3.86 -13.70
C MET A 52 -0.39 -3.31 -13.24
N PRO A 53 -0.63 -1.98 -13.17
CA PRO A 53 -1.92 -1.46 -12.76
C PRO A 53 -3.08 -1.92 -13.66
N ARG A 54 -2.84 -2.05 -14.98
CA ARG A 54 -3.85 -2.50 -15.96
C ARG A 54 -4.29 -3.95 -15.78
N LYS A 55 -3.59 -4.74 -14.97
CA LYS A 55 -4.03 -6.10 -14.61
C LYS A 55 -5.21 -6.12 -13.65
N ARG A 56 -5.56 -4.98 -13.03
CA ARG A 56 -6.78 -4.80 -12.21
C ARG A 56 -6.97 -5.85 -11.11
N GLY A 57 -5.88 -6.27 -10.46
CA GLY A 57 -6.03 -7.12 -9.29
C GLY A 57 -6.62 -6.33 -8.10
N PRO A 58 -7.29 -6.99 -7.16
CA PRO A 58 -7.95 -6.33 -6.03
C PRO A 58 -7.00 -5.49 -5.18
N GLY A 59 -5.72 -5.86 -5.04
CA GLY A 59 -4.74 -4.97 -4.38
C GLY A 59 -4.61 -3.60 -5.08
N VAL A 60 -4.72 -3.57 -6.41
CA VAL A 60 -4.71 -2.33 -7.20
C VAL A 60 -6.05 -1.62 -7.17
N THR A 61 -7.18 -2.32 -7.17
CA THR A 61 -8.51 -1.69 -7.33
C THR A 61 -9.22 -1.37 -6.02
N GLU A 62 -8.89 -2.06 -4.92
CA GLU A 62 -9.65 -2.05 -3.66
C GLU A 62 -8.85 -1.53 -2.47
N SER A 63 -7.52 -1.42 -2.56
CA SER A 63 -6.72 -0.81 -1.48
C SER A 63 -7.06 0.66 -1.29
N ASP A 64 -7.01 1.14 -0.05
CA ASP A 64 -7.22 2.54 0.31
C ASP A 64 -6.09 3.43 -0.25
N LEU A 65 -4.87 2.89 -0.29
CA LEU A 65 -3.71 3.53 -0.91
C LEU A 65 -2.91 2.53 -1.75
N LEU A 66 -2.64 2.90 -2.99
CA LEU A 66 -1.67 2.20 -3.84
C LEU A 66 -0.33 2.95 -3.83
N ILE A 67 0.73 2.25 -3.47
CA ILE A 67 2.11 2.73 -3.58
C ILE A 67 2.75 2.17 -4.85
N ILE A 68 3.49 3.02 -5.57
CA ILE A 68 4.42 2.61 -6.64
C ILE A 68 5.82 2.95 -6.17
N ASN A 69 6.52 1.97 -5.60
CA ASN A 69 7.83 2.14 -4.98
C ASN A 69 8.99 1.90 -5.97
N LYS A 70 10.22 2.22 -5.55
CA LYS A 70 11.46 2.09 -6.33
C LYS A 70 11.40 2.92 -7.60
N THR A 71 10.95 4.18 -7.50
CA THR A 71 10.85 5.07 -8.67
C THR A 71 12.21 5.36 -9.32
N ASP A 72 13.29 5.26 -8.55
CA ASP A 72 14.67 5.44 -8.99
C ASP A 72 15.14 4.41 -10.02
N ILE A 73 14.62 3.19 -9.98
CA ILE A 73 15.07 2.14 -10.90
C ILE A 73 14.30 2.08 -12.22
N ALA A 74 13.22 2.86 -12.37
CA ALA A 74 12.37 2.88 -13.56
C ALA A 74 13.15 3.00 -14.88
N PRO A 75 14.18 3.88 -15.01
CA PRO A 75 14.97 4.00 -16.23
C PRO A 75 15.77 2.75 -16.60
N TYR A 76 16.15 1.93 -15.61
CA TYR A 76 16.96 0.73 -15.82
C TYR A 76 16.14 -0.50 -16.19
N VAL A 77 14.86 -0.51 -15.82
CA VAL A 77 13.92 -1.62 -16.05
C VAL A 77 12.93 -1.35 -17.18
N ARG A 78 13.13 -0.26 -17.94
CA ARG A 78 12.25 0.17 -19.05
C ARG A 78 10.80 0.38 -18.59
N CYS A 79 10.63 0.88 -17.37
CA CYS A 79 9.33 1.26 -16.84
C CYS A 79 9.12 2.77 -17.08
N ASP A 80 8.03 3.11 -17.75
CA ASP A 80 7.56 4.49 -17.84
C ASP A 80 6.76 4.81 -16.59
N LEU A 81 7.39 5.52 -15.65
CA LEU A 81 6.79 5.83 -14.34
C LEU A 81 5.53 6.70 -14.49
N ASP A 82 5.58 7.73 -15.33
CA ASP A 82 4.45 8.64 -15.52
C ASP A 82 3.24 7.90 -16.07
N LYS A 83 3.46 7.02 -17.04
CA LYS A 83 2.41 6.14 -17.58
C LYS A 83 1.89 5.16 -16.55
N MET A 84 2.75 4.54 -15.75
CA MET A 84 2.34 3.60 -14.70
C MET A 84 1.43 4.29 -13.66
N VAL A 85 1.79 5.52 -13.25
CA VAL A 85 0.99 6.33 -12.32
C VAL A 85 -0.34 6.76 -12.95
N ALA A 86 -0.34 7.17 -14.22
CA ALA A 86 -1.55 7.53 -14.95
C ALA A 86 -2.51 6.35 -15.09
N ASP A 87 -2.02 5.19 -15.53
CA ASP A 87 -2.78 3.95 -15.65
C ASP A 87 -3.36 3.53 -14.28
N ALA A 88 -2.58 3.65 -13.21
CA ALA A 88 -3.03 3.34 -11.86
C ALA A 88 -4.19 4.23 -11.40
N LYS A 89 -4.08 5.55 -11.62
CA LYS A 89 -5.14 6.52 -11.28
C LYS A 89 -6.43 6.25 -12.07
N GLU A 90 -6.31 5.92 -13.35
CA GLU A 90 -7.46 5.57 -14.20
C GLU A 90 -8.14 4.28 -13.71
N VAL A 91 -7.38 3.21 -13.49
CA VAL A 91 -7.90 1.92 -13.03
C VAL A 91 -8.62 2.06 -11.69
N ARG A 92 -8.11 2.93 -10.81
CA ARG A 92 -8.59 3.15 -9.45
C ARG A 92 -9.76 4.12 -9.33
N GLY A 93 -10.20 4.75 -10.43
CA GLY A 93 -11.36 5.65 -10.40
C GLY A 93 -11.19 6.84 -9.44
N GLY A 94 -9.96 7.32 -9.24
CA GLY A 94 -9.65 8.44 -8.36
C GLY A 94 -9.19 8.10 -6.94
N LEU A 95 -9.13 6.81 -6.56
CA LEU A 95 -8.50 6.44 -5.28
C LEU A 95 -7.00 6.79 -5.26
N PRO A 96 -6.42 7.10 -4.08
CA PRO A 96 -5.04 7.57 -3.95
C PRO A 96 -4.00 6.63 -4.57
N VAL A 97 -3.00 7.23 -5.22
CA VAL A 97 -1.80 6.58 -5.76
C VAL A 97 -0.59 7.43 -5.41
N LEU A 98 0.41 6.82 -4.78
CA LEU A 98 1.60 7.50 -4.29
C LEU A 98 2.89 6.86 -4.85
N PRO A 99 3.60 7.55 -5.75
CA PRO A 99 4.96 7.14 -6.14
C PRO A 99 5.93 7.36 -4.97
N THR A 100 6.82 6.41 -4.71
CA THR A 100 7.78 6.50 -3.59
C THR A 100 9.16 6.00 -3.96
N ASN A 101 10.17 6.51 -3.26
CA ASN A 101 11.49 5.90 -3.18
C ASN A 101 11.88 5.75 -1.71
N ALA A 102 11.72 4.53 -1.19
CA ALA A 102 12.04 4.23 0.21
C ALA A 102 13.54 4.37 0.56
N LEU A 103 14.46 4.38 -0.43
CA LEU A 103 15.89 4.57 -0.18
C LEU A 103 16.26 6.03 0.07
N THR A 104 15.60 6.97 -0.62
CA THR A 104 15.83 8.41 -0.45
C THR A 104 14.87 9.05 0.54
N GLY A 105 13.73 8.40 0.79
CA GLY A 105 12.65 8.93 1.61
C GLY A 105 11.57 9.67 0.82
N ASP A 106 11.70 9.77 -0.51
CA ASP A 106 10.73 10.47 -1.34
C ASP A 106 9.35 9.80 -1.24
N GLY A 107 8.32 10.58 -0.92
CA GLY A 107 6.95 10.10 -0.73
C GLY A 107 6.68 9.45 0.63
N LEU A 108 7.67 9.26 1.51
CA LEU A 108 7.45 8.65 2.82
C LEU A 108 6.73 9.58 3.81
N SER A 109 6.93 10.89 3.68
CA SER A 109 6.21 11.87 4.50
C SER A 109 4.70 11.84 4.19
N GLU A 110 4.34 11.80 2.91
CA GLU A 110 2.96 11.71 2.45
C GLU A 110 2.32 10.37 2.84
N LEU A 111 3.09 9.28 2.82
CA LEU A 111 2.63 7.99 3.34
C LEU A 111 2.35 8.07 4.85
N ALA A 112 3.26 8.67 5.62
CA ALA A 112 3.07 8.83 7.06
C ALA A 112 1.83 9.69 7.37
N GLU A 113 1.64 10.80 6.66
CA GLU A 113 0.45 11.65 6.77
C GLU A 113 -0.84 10.90 6.43
N PHE A 114 -0.82 10.03 5.40
CA PHE A 114 -1.95 9.17 5.08
C PHE A 114 -2.29 8.23 6.23
N VAL A 115 -1.31 7.51 6.79
CA VAL A 115 -1.52 6.57 7.91
C VAL A 115 -2.05 7.29 9.15
N GLU A 116 -1.48 8.45 9.48
CA GLU A 116 -1.94 9.32 10.56
C GLU A 116 -3.40 9.76 10.37
N THR A 117 -3.76 10.13 9.15
CA THR A 117 -5.15 10.52 8.80
C THR A 117 -6.11 9.36 8.99
N GLN A 118 -5.75 8.14 8.54
CA GLN A 118 -6.59 6.96 8.72
C GLN A 118 -6.73 6.59 10.20
N ARG A 119 -5.63 6.60 10.96
CA ARG A 119 -5.65 6.34 12.41
C ARG A 119 -6.64 7.26 13.12
N ASN A 120 -6.56 8.56 12.86
CA ASN A 120 -7.45 9.54 13.49
C ASN A 120 -8.92 9.35 13.11
N ALA A 121 -9.20 8.85 11.89
CA ALA A 121 -10.56 8.55 11.45
C ALA A 121 -11.18 7.33 12.18
N HIS A 122 -10.36 6.43 12.72
CA HIS A 122 -10.79 5.20 13.40
C HIS A 122 -10.77 5.29 14.94
N GLN A 123 -10.36 6.42 15.52
CA GLN A 123 -10.33 6.64 16.98
C GLN A 123 -11.65 7.22 17.55
N GLY A 124 -12.71 7.33 16.75
CA GLY A 124 -14.05 7.78 17.17
C GLY A 124 -15.07 6.66 17.25
#